data_AF-A0A800MS13-F1
#
_entry.id   AF-A0A800MS13-F1
#
_cell.length_a   1.000
_cell.length_b   1.000
_cell.length_c   1.000
_cell.angle_alpha   90.00
_cell.angle_beta   90.00
_cell.angle_gamma   90.00
#
_symmetry.space_group_name_H-M   'P 1'
#
loop_
_entity.id
_entity.type
_entity.pdbx_description
1 polymer ?
#
loop_
_entity_poly.entity_id
_entity_poly.type
_entity_poly.pdbx_seq_one_letter_code
_entity_poly.pdbx_strand_id
1 'polypeptide(L)'
;MPWITLSTSRRIKYLKNELPKLKKLQSELDHDLFFPQVKTWYMLLRESWERAVEELLLNGVVERFNPSVQTQRLCKIKFTDEIVQLVTEGMTKTSTYVHDESQAIGRIIPSNDEMIEDLNMLEQFSKLFK
;
A
#
# COMPACT_ATOMS: atom_id res chain seq x y z
N MET A 1 -18.59 1.09 -0.23
CA MET A 1 -17.98 2.36 0.20
C MET A 1 -16.88 2.72 -0.79
N PRO A 2 -16.75 3.98 -1.21
CA PRO A 2 -15.67 4.43 -2.10
C PRO A 2 -14.27 4.17 -1.50
N TRP A 3 -13.28 3.83 -2.32
CA TRP A 3 -11.91 3.50 -1.87
C TRP A 3 -11.31 4.55 -0.90
N ILE A 4 -11.51 5.83 -1.20
CA ILE A 4 -11.04 6.96 -0.38
C ILE A 4 -11.58 6.94 1.06
N THR A 5 -12.73 6.31 1.30
CA THR A 5 -13.36 6.22 2.63
C THR A 5 -12.99 4.96 3.40
N LEU A 6 -12.23 4.03 2.80
CA LEU A 6 -11.83 2.79 3.45
C LEU A 6 -10.71 3.04 4.46
N SER A 7 -10.85 2.47 5.66
CA SER A 7 -9.78 2.38 6.66
C SER A 7 -8.64 1.51 6.15
N THR A 8 -7.46 1.67 6.76
CA THR A 8 -6.26 0.86 6.49
C THR A 8 -6.56 -0.63 6.52
N SER A 9 -7.29 -1.09 7.55
CA SER A 9 -7.67 -2.51 7.67
C SER A 9 -8.56 -3.02 6.53
N ARG A 10 -9.50 -2.19 6.05
CA ARG A 10 -10.36 -2.54 4.92
C ARG A 10 -9.62 -2.51 3.58
N ARG A 11 -8.67 -1.59 3.41
CA ARG A 11 -7.79 -1.53 2.23
C ARG A 11 -6.89 -2.75 2.12
N ILE A 12 -6.25 -3.17 3.23
CA ILE A 12 -5.47 -4.41 3.30
C ILE A 12 -6.34 -5.61 2.90
N LYS A 13 -7.55 -5.71 3.47
CA LYS A 13 -8.49 -6.80 3.13
C LYS A 13 -8.88 -6.78 1.65
N TYR A 14 -9.13 -5.61 1.07
CA TYR A 14 -9.43 -5.47 -0.35
C TYR A 14 -8.26 -5.98 -1.21
N LEU A 15 -7.04 -5.48 -0.97
CA LEU A 15 -5.84 -5.87 -1.71
C LEU A 15 -5.58 -7.38 -1.62
N LYS A 16 -5.76 -7.96 -0.43
CA LYS A 16 -5.64 -9.40 -0.19
C LYS A 16 -6.62 -10.21 -1.01
N ASN A 17 -7.85 -9.74 -1.17
CA ASN A 17 -8.89 -10.41 -1.95
C ASN A 17 -8.67 -10.32 -3.47
N GLU A 18 -7.86 -9.37 -3.94
CA GLU A 18 -7.50 -9.25 -5.36
C GLU A 18 -6.36 -10.19 -5.78
N LEU A 19 -5.48 -10.58 -4.85
CA LEU A 19 -4.32 -11.44 -5.13
C LEU A 19 -4.66 -12.76 -5.85
N PRO A 20 -5.72 -13.52 -5.49
CA PRO A 20 -6.08 -14.74 -6.21
C PRO A 20 -6.49 -14.50 -7.66
N LYS A 21 -7.13 -13.36 -7.96
CA LYS A 21 -7.53 -12.99 -9.32
C LYS A 21 -6.30 -12.68 -10.17
N LEU A 22 -5.36 -11.92 -9.61
CA LEU A 22 -4.09 -11.59 -10.26
C LEU A 22 -3.24 -12.84 -10.50
N LYS A 23 -3.23 -13.80 -9.56
CA LYS A 23 -2.56 -15.09 -9.73
C LYS A 23 -3.12 -15.88 -10.92
N LYS A 24 -4.45 -15.87 -11.09
CA LYS A 24 -5.11 -16.53 -12.23
C LYS A 24 -4.70 -15.88 -13.55
N LEU A 25 -4.74 -14.54 -13.64
CA LEU A 25 -4.32 -13.80 -14.83
C LEU A 25 -2.85 -14.07 -15.19
N GLN A 26 -1.97 -14.17 -14.18
CA GLN A 26 -0.57 -14.54 -14.39
C GLN A 26 -0.42 -15.94 -15.00
N SER A 27 -1.23 -16.91 -14.55
CA SER A 27 -1.18 -18.30 -15.04
C SER A 27 -1.77 -18.49 -16.44
N GLU A 28 -2.71 -17.63 -16.84
CA GLU A 28 -3.35 -17.66 -18.16
C GLU A 28 -2.47 -16.99 -19.24
N LEU A 29 -1.30 -16.45 -18.87
CA LEU A 29 -0.35 -15.75 -19.76
C LEU A 29 -0.97 -14.58 -20.55
N ASP A 30 -2.09 -14.04 -20.05
CA ASP A 30 -2.71 -12.84 -20.61
C ASP A 30 -1.96 -11.59 -20.13
N HIS A 31 -0.76 -11.38 -20.68
CA HIS A 31 0.15 -10.31 -20.27
C HIS A 31 -0.42 -8.91 -20.51
N ASP A 32 -1.26 -8.75 -21.54
CA ASP A 32 -1.89 -7.48 -21.89
C ASP A 32 -2.92 -7.05 -20.84
N LEU A 33 -3.61 -8.01 -20.20
CA LEU A 33 -4.50 -7.72 -19.08
C LEU A 33 -3.80 -7.77 -17.72
N PHE A 34 -2.77 -8.59 -17.55
CA PHE A 34 -2.10 -8.78 -16.27
C PHE A 34 -1.35 -7.53 -15.80
N PHE A 35 -0.54 -6.92 -16.68
CA PHE A 35 0.31 -5.78 -16.29
C PHE A 35 -0.48 -4.55 -15.81
N PRO A 36 -1.53 -4.07 -16.51
CA PRO A 36 -2.36 -2.96 -16.03
C PRO A 36 -3.02 -3.22 -14.67
N GLN A 37 -3.40 -4.48 -14.40
CA GLN A 37 -4.03 -4.86 -13.14
C GLN A 37 -3.03 -4.88 -11.99
N VAL A 38 -1.80 -5.35 -12.23
CA VAL A 38 -0.71 -5.27 -11.26
C VAL A 38 -0.37 -3.80 -10.96
N LYS A 39 -0.24 -2.95 -11.99
CA LYS A 39 0.01 -1.51 -11.81
C LYS A 39 -1.08 -0.85 -10.95
N THR A 40 -2.34 -1.16 -11.24
CA THR A 40 -3.49 -0.68 -10.45
C THR A 40 -3.42 -1.18 -9.00
N TRP A 41 -3.07 -2.45 -8.79
CA TRP A 41 -2.92 -3.01 -7.45
C TRP A 41 -1.82 -2.31 -6.65
N TYR A 42 -0.67 -2.02 -7.25
CA TYR A 42 0.42 -1.28 -6.58
C TYR A 42 0.07 0.18 -6.31
N MET A 43 -0.67 0.83 -7.21
CA MET A 43 -1.22 2.17 -6.94
C MET A 43 -2.10 2.17 -5.69
N LEU A 44 -3.01 1.18 -5.58
CA LEU A 44 -3.86 1.02 -4.40
C LEU A 44 -3.05 0.64 -3.14
N LEU A 45 -2.00 -0.17 -3.26
CA LEU A 45 -1.10 -0.48 -2.14
C LEU A 45 -0.36 0.79 -1.65
N ARG A 46 0.15 1.62 -2.57
CA ARG A 46 0.78 2.91 -2.25
C ARG A 46 -0.19 3.84 -1.52
N GLU A 47 -1.40 3.97 -2.03
CA GLU A 47 -2.45 4.76 -1.34
C GLU A 47 -2.80 4.18 0.04
N SER A 48 -2.66 2.87 0.22
CA SER A 48 -2.88 2.22 1.52
C SER A 48 -1.78 2.55 2.52
N TRP A 49 -0.52 2.64 2.09
CA TRP A 49 0.58 3.15 2.90
C TRP A 49 0.34 4.59 3.34
N GLU A 50 -0.09 5.46 2.42
CA GLU A 50 -0.43 6.85 2.75
C GLU A 50 -1.55 6.93 3.80
N ARG A 51 -2.61 6.13 3.65
CA ARG A 51 -3.68 6.05 4.65
C ARG A 51 -3.20 5.49 5.98
N ALA A 52 -2.31 4.49 5.98
CA ALA A 52 -1.76 3.92 7.19
C ALA A 52 -0.88 4.92 7.96
N VAL A 53 -0.15 5.80 7.25
CA VAL A 53 0.60 6.90 7.87
C VAL A 53 -0.36 7.90 8.53
N GLU A 54 -1.40 8.36 7.82
CA GLU A 54 -2.37 9.31 8.36
C GLU A 54 -3.16 8.73 9.55
N GLU A 55 -3.71 7.53 9.38
CA GLU A 55 -4.63 6.89 10.32
C GLU A 55 -3.91 6.29 11.54
N LEU A 56 -2.78 5.59 11.32
CA LEU A 56 -2.10 4.80 12.35
C LEU A 56 -0.89 5.52 12.93
N LEU A 57 0.09 5.90 12.09
CA LEU A 57 1.34 6.52 12.56
C LEU A 57 1.09 7.90 13.17
N LEU A 58 0.38 8.75 12.45
CA LEU A 58 0.03 10.09 12.90
C LEU A 58 -1.19 10.10 13.81
N ASN A 59 -1.84 8.94 14.02
CA ASN A 59 -3.05 8.81 14.84
C ASN A 59 -4.13 9.86 14.46
N GLY A 60 -4.25 10.17 13.16
CA GLY A 60 -5.16 11.20 12.63
C GLY A 60 -4.90 12.61 13.15
N VAL A 61 -3.67 12.95 13.56
CA VAL A 61 -3.27 14.33 13.88
C VAL A 61 -3.35 15.21 12.64
N VAL A 62 -2.91 14.68 11.50
CA VAL A 62 -3.02 15.30 10.18
C VAL A 62 -3.69 14.30 9.25
N GLU A 63 -4.77 14.72 8.61
CA GLU A 63 -5.51 13.93 7.62
C GLU A 63 -5.82 14.83 6.42
N ARG A 64 -5.76 14.28 5.20
CA ARG A 64 -6.12 15.07 4.01
C ARG A 64 -7.55 15.55 4.08
N PHE A 65 -7.75 16.78 3.60
CA PHE A 65 -9.05 17.47 3.58
C PHE A 65 -9.66 17.75 4.96
N ASN A 66 -8.93 17.51 6.05
CA ASN A 66 -9.27 18.02 7.37
C ASN A 66 -8.48 19.32 7.63
N PRO A 67 -9.14 20.49 7.72
CA PRO A 67 -8.44 21.75 7.95
C PRO A 67 -7.86 21.87 9.36
N SER A 68 -8.29 21.04 10.30
CA SER A 68 -7.87 21.10 11.70
C SER A 68 -6.77 20.10 12.02
N VAL A 69 -5.68 20.57 12.61
CA VAL A 69 -4.65 19.73 13.22
C VAL A 69 -5.15 19.24 14.59
N GLN A 70 -5.27 17.92 14.78
CA GLN A 70 -5.82 17.32 16.01
C GLN A 70 -4.74 17.19 17.10
N THR A 71 -4.26 18.30 17.66
CA THR A 71 -3.12 18.35 18.59
C THR A 71 -3.26 17.45 19.82
N GLN A 72 -4.48 17.23 20.32
CA GLN A 72 -4.74 16.34 21.45
C GLN A 72 -4.39 14.86 21.17
N ARG A 73 -4.31 14.47 19.90
CA ARG A 73 -3.99 13.09 19.49
C ARG A 73 -2.49 12.79 19.48
N LEU A 74 -1.64 13.80 19.63
CA LEU A 74 -0.18 13.64 19.70
C LEU A 74 0.27 12.71 20.82
N CYS A 75 -0.48 12.66 21.94
CA CYS A 75 -0.14 11.84 23.11
C CYS A 75 -0.14 10.33 22.86
N LYS A 76 -0.69 9.86 21.72
CA LYS A 76 -0.73 8.45 21.35
C LYS A 76 0.17 8.11 20.15
N ILE A 77 0.93 9.07 19.63
CA ILE A 77 1.88 8.79 18.54
C ILE A 77 3.01 7.90 19.08
N LYS A 78 3.27 6.81 18.36
CA LYS A 78 4.44 5.94 18.55
C LYS A 78 5.34 6.11 17.34
N PHE A 79 6.61 6.43 17.58
CA PHE A 79 7.59 6.65 16.53
C PHE A 79 8.90 5.94 16.92
N THR A 80 9.36 5.03 16.07
CA THR A 80 10.63 4.32 16.22
C THR A 80 11.32 4.25 14.86
N ASP A 81 12.63 4.01 14.86
CA ASP A 81 13.38 3.88 13.61
C ASP A 81 12.87 2.71 12.75
N GLU A 82 12.41 1.62 13.38
CA GLU A 82 11.83 0.49 12.64
C GLU A 82 10.53 0.89 11.92
N ILE A 83 9.70 1.73 12.56
CA ILE A 83 8.47 2.25 11.94
C ILE A 83 8.80 3.12 10.73
N VAL A 84 9.82 3.98 10.84
CA VAL A 84 10.27 4.82 9.72
C VAL A 84 10.78 3.96 8.58
N GLN A 85 11.63 2.99 8.89
CA GLN A 85 12.19 2.08 7.89
C GLN A 85 11.09 1.34 7.12
N LEU A 86 10.09 0.77 7.81
CA LEU A 86 8.96 0.08 7.15
C LEU A 86 8.20 1.00 6.19
N VAL A 87 7.93 2.25 6.60
CA VAL A 87 7.24 3.21 5.73
C VAL A 87 8.12 3.58 4.53
N THR A 88 9.41 3.83 4.74
CA THR A 88 10.35 4.15 3.66
C THR A 88 10.46 3.01 2.66
N GLU A 89 10.62 1.77 3.11
CA GLU A 89 10.70 0.58 2.26
C GLU A 89 9.40 0.37 1.47
N GLY A 90 8.25 0.36 2.17
CA GLY A 90 6.94 0.17 1.54
C GLY A 90 6.59 1.26 0.52
N MET A 91 6.88 2.53 0.84
CA MET A 91 6.66 3.64 -0.09
C MET A 91 7.62 3.59 -1.29
N THR A 92 8.89 3.23 -1.08
CA THR A 92 9.88 3.10 -2.16
C THR A 92 9.47 1.99 -3.13
N LYS A 93 9.21 0.79 -2.61
CA LYS A 93 8.80 -0.38 -3.39
C LYS A 93 7.53 -0.11 -4.21
N THR A 94 6.51 0.47 -3.58
CA THR A 94 5.25 0.76 -4.29
C THR A 94 5.37 1.88 -5.31
N SER A 95 6.23 2.88 -5.07
CA SER A 95 6.43 3.97 -6.04
C SER A 95 7.13 3.50 -7.32
N THR A 96 7.97 2.47 -7.26
CA THR A 96 8.60 1.85 -8.44
C THR A 96 7.57 1.46 -9.51
N TYR A 97 6.43 0.90 -9.10
CA TYR A 97 5.44 0.34 -10.02
C TYR A 97 4.35 1.32 -10.47
N VAL A 98 4.33 2.56 -9.96
CA VAL A 98 3.30 3.55 -10.28
C VAL A 98 3.70 4.45 -11.46
N HIS A 99 5.00 4.66 -11.66
CA HIS A 99 5.50 5.54 -12.71
C HIS A 99 5.51 4.89 -14.11
N ASP A 100 5.78 5.71 -15.13
CA ASP A 100 6.03 5.22 -16.49
C ASP A 100 7.45 4.67 -16.55
N GLU A 101 7.61 3.40 -16.93
CA GLU A 101 8.92 2.76 -16.99
C GLU A 101 9.53 2.89 -18.39
N SER A 102 10.81 3.23 -18.45
CA SER A 102 11.56 3.24 -19.70
C SER A 102 11.72 1.83 -20.25
N GLN A 103 11.47 1.66 -21.54
CA GLN A 103 11.56 0.41 -22.29
C GLN A 103 12.92 -0.32 -22.17
N ALA A 104 13.97 0.38 -21.71
CA ALA A 104 15.32 -0.13 -21.53
C ALA A 104 15.48 -1.05 -20.30
N ILE A 105 14.58 -0.96 -19.32
CA ILE A 105 14.52 -1.85 -18.16
C ILE A 105 13.42 -2.84 -18.51
N GLY A 106 13.78 -4.05 -18.96
CA GLY A 106 12.78 -5.07 -19.29
C GLY A 106 11.76 -5.20 -18.16
N ARG A 107 10.46 -5.13 -18.49
CA ARG A 107 9.36 -5.05 -17.50
C ARG A 107 9.54 -6.10 -16.40
N ILE A 108 9.98 -5.68 -15.21
CA ILE A 108 9.99 -6.55 -14.04
C ILE A 108 8.57 -6.53 -13.48
N ILE A 109 7.70 -7.34 -14.08
CA ILE A 109 6.36 -7.54 -13.53
C ILE A 109 6.54 -8.38 -12.26
N PRO A 110 6.17 -7.87 -11.08
CA PRO A 110 6.32 -8.63 -9.84
C PRO A 110 5.47 -9.88 -9.90
N SER A 111 6.01 -10.96 -9.35
CA SER A 111 5.32 -12.22 -9.15
C SER A 111 4.21 -12.09 -8.10
N ASN A 112 3.22 -12.98 -8.15
CA ASN A 112 2.17 -12.99 -7.13
C ASN A 112 2.72 -13.14 -5.69
N ASP A 113 3.83 -13.87 -5.52
CA ASP A 113 4.48 -14.06 -4.23
C ASP A 113 5.14 -12.76 -3.73
N GLU A 114 5.83 -12.01 -4.60
CA GLU A 114 6.34 -10.67 -4.26
C GLU A 114 5.21 -9.72 -3.85
N MET A 115 4.07 -9.76 -4.55
CA MET A 115 2.89 -8.95 -4.19
C MET A 115 2.33 -9.34 -2.81
N ILE A 116 2.35 -10.63 -2.47
CA ILE A 116 1.95 -11.11 -1.15
C ILE A 116 2.90 -10.57 -0.08
N GLU A 117 4.21 -10.63 -0.31
CA GLU A 117 5.24 -10.11 0.60
C GLU A 117 5.10 -8.60 0.83
N ASP A 118 4.91 -7.84 -0.25
CA ASP A 118 4.73 -6.40 -0.20
C ASP A 118 3.46 -6.01 0.59
N LEU A 119 2.36 -6.76 0.44
CA LEU A 119 1.16 -6.56 1.24
C LEU A 119 1.37 -6.96 2.72
N ASN A 120 2.12 -8.03 2.96
CA ASN A 120 2.44 -8.48 4.32
C ASN A 120 3.26 -7.44 5.07
N MET A 121 4.14 -6.69 4.41
CA MET A 121 4.86 -5.58 5.02
C MET A 121 3.91 -4.51 5.58
N LEU A 122 2.89 -4.11 4.79
CA LEU A 122 1.86 -3.19 5.28
C LEU A 122 1.01 -3.81 6.40
N GLU A 123 0.71 -5.10 6.33
CA GLU A 123 -0.02 -5.80 7.40
C GLU A 123 0.79 -5.85 8.70
N GLN A 124 2.09 -6.11 8.63
CA GLN A 124 3.03 -6.07 9.77
C GLN A 124 3.09 -4.68 10.37
N PHE A 125 3.28 -3.64 9.54
CA PHE A 125 3.22 -2.25 9.98
C PHE A 125 1.91 -1.95 10.73
N SER A 126 0.77 -2.36 10.18
CA SER A 126 -0.54 -2.12 10.82
C SER A 126 -0.69 -2.78 12.20
N LYS A 127 0.01 -3.89 12.45
CA LYS A 127 -0.03 -4.61 13.73
C LYS A 127 0.76 -3.90 14.83
N LEU A 128 1.68 -2.99 14.48
CA LEU A 128 2.46 -2.21 15.47
C LEU A 128 1.62 -1.18 16.24
N PHE A 129 0.39 -0.90 15.76
CA PHE A 129 -0.54 0.10 16.31
C PHE A 129 -1.84 -0.52 16.85
N LYS A 130 -1.91 -1.85 16.98
CA LYS A 130 -3.04 -2.57 17.57
C LYS A 130 -2.87 -2.80 19.07
#